data_AF-A0A7V0WV40-F1
#
_entry.id   AF-A0A7V0WV40-F1
#
_cell.length_a   1.000
_cell.length_b   1.000
_cell.length_c   1.000
_cell.angle_alpha   90.00
_cell.angle_beta   90.00
_cell.angle_gamma   90.00
#
_symmetry.space_group_name_H-M   'P 1'
#
loop_
_entity.id
_entity.type
_entity.pdbx_description
1 polymer ?
#
loop_
_entity_poly.entity_id
_entity_poly.type
_entity_poly.pdbx_seq_one_letter_code
_entity_poly.pdbx_strand_id
1 'polypeptide(L)'
;MAERLNSPNLCINYNPLNIININMAGQFNTHIQVSVYLGLIVAFPFVVWQFWRFIKPALYDNERWRSRGAVFYISLLFIIGALFGYFIISPLTIHFLGGYNVSNEVTNQINLSSYIASVPSVTLSSGLLFELPVLIVFLTKAGIATPMFLRKYR
;
A
#
# COMPACT_ATOMS: atom_id res chain seq x y z
N MET A 1 -22.44 11.49 -1.27
CA MET A 1 -22.11 12.39 -2.40
C MET A 1 -22.67 11.88 -3.73
N ALA A 2 -22.76 10.56 -3.96
CA ALA A 2 -23.36 9.95 -5.16
C ALA A 2 -24.87 10.23 -5.35
N GLU A 3 -25.66 10.31 -4.27
CA GLU A 3 -27.10 10.63 -4.36
C GLU A 3 -27.41 12.04 -4.90
N ARG A 4 -26.45 12.97 -4.87
CA ARG A 4 -26.67 14.34 -5.37
C ARG A 4 -26.41 14.51 -6.87
N LEU A 5 -25.84 13.50 -7.54
CA LEU A 5 -25.33 13.63 -8.92
C LEU A 5 -26.05 12.73 -9.96
N ASN A 6 -27.08 11.97 -9.56
CA ASN A 6 -27.95 11.18 -10.45
C ASN A 6 -27.22 10.46 -11.61
N SER A 7 -26.02 9.93 -11.32
CA SER A 7 -25.19 9.22 -12.29
C SER A 7 -25.02 7.78 -11.79
N PRO A 8 -25.71 6.80 -12.39
CA PRO A 8 -25.66 5.40 -11.96
C PRO A 8 -24.26 4.77 -12.14
N ASN A 9 -23.38 5.42 -12.91
CA ASN A 9 -22.00 4.99 -13.14
C ASN A 9 -21.03 5.35 -11.99
N LEU A 10 -21.48 6.13 -11.00
CA LEU A 10 -20.66 6.51 -9.84
C LEU A 10 -20.94 5.65 -8.59
N CYS A 11 -21.87 4.70 -8.71
CA CYS A 11 -22.14 3.68 -7.69
C CYS A 11 -21.09 2.56 -7.79
N ILE A 12 -19.85 2.84 -7.40
CA ILE A 12 -18.91 1.77 -7.06
C ILE A 12 -19.53 1.06 -5.86
N ASN A 13 -20.00 -0.19 -6.05
CA ASN A 13 -20.64 -1.06 -5.06
C ASN A 13 -22.19 -1.07 -5.09
N TYR A 14 -22.80 -1.90 -5.95
CA TYR A 14 -24.22 -2.26 -5.87
C TYR A 14 -24.50 -3.78 -5.73
N ASN A 15 -23.51 -4.65 -5.99
CA ASN A 15 -23.69 -6.07 -5.72
C ASN A 15 -22.94 -6.44 -4.43
N PRO A 16 -23.66 -6.79 -3.34
CA PRO A 16 -23.01 -7.27 -2.12
C PRO A 16 -22.26 -8.56 -2.46
N LEU A 17 -20.92 -8.49 -2.42
CA LEU A 17 -20.08 -9.67 -2.58
C LEU A 17 -20.33 -10.61 -1.40
N ASN A 18 -20.81 -11.81 -1.69
CA ASN A 18 -21.02 -12.82 -0.66
C ASN A 18 -19.66 -13.42 -0.28
N ILE A 19 -19.09 -12.94 0.83
CA ILE A 19 -17.80 -13.41 1.35
C ILE A 19 -18.05 -14.65 2.19
N ILE A 20 -17.47 -15.78 1.78
CA ILE A 20 -17.56 -17.04 2.50
C ILE A 20 -16.24 -17.38 3.17
N ASN A 21 -16.30 -18.03 4.34
CA ASN A 21 -15.12 -18.66 4.93
C ASN A 21 -15.23 -20.17 4.77
N ILE A 22 -14.31 -20.76 4.01
CA ILE A 22 -14.21 -22.20 3.80
C ILE A 22 -13.19 -22.88 4.73
N ASN A 23 -12.44 -22.09 5.51
CA ASN A 23 -11.36 -22.57 6.37
C ASN A 23 -11.80 -22.64 7.83
N MET A 24 -11.52 -23.76 8.51
CA MET A 24 -11.89 -23.99 9.91
C MET A 24 -11.33 -22.92 10.86
N ALA A 25 -10.06 -22.53 10.68
CA ALA A 25 -9.40 -21.46 11.44
C ALA A 25 -9.37 -20.11 10.69
N GLY A 26 -10.16 -19.94 9.61
CA GLY A 26 -10.05 -18.80 8.70
C GLY A 26 -10.25 -17.46 9.38
N GLN A 27 -11.33 -17.29 10.14
CA GLN A 27 -11.63 -16.03 10.83
C GLN A 27 -10.59 -15.69 11.91
N PHE A 28 -10.10 -16.68 12.65
CA PHE A 28 -9.05 -16.48 13.63
C PHE A 28 -7.74 -16.02 12.97
N ASN A 29 -7.33 -16.68 11.89
CA ASN A 29 -6.15 -16.30 11.13
C ASN A 29 -6.28 -14.90 10.52
N THR A 30 -7.47 -14.55 10.02
CA THR A 30 -7.79 -13.20 9.53
C THR A 30 -7.53 -12.13 10.59
N HIS A 31 -7.97 -12.34 11.84
CA HIS A 31 -7.72 -11.37 12.91
C HIS A 31 -6.22 -11.18 13.20
N ILE A 32 -5.45 -12.27 13.22
CA ILE A 32 -3.99 -12.21 13.39
C ILE A 32 -3.35 -11.44 12.25
N GLN A 33 -3.68 -11.77 11.01
CA GLN A 33 -3.12 -11.10 9.83
C GLN A 33 -3.39 -9.61 9.84
N VAL A 34 -4.64 -9.19 10.07
CA VAL A 34 -5.00 -7.77 10.14
C VAL A 34 -4.23 -7.06 11.26
N SER A 35 -4.09 -7.68 12.43
CA SER A 35 -3.33 -7.13 13.55
C SER A 35 -1.86 -6.95 13.21
N VAL A 36 -1.25 -7.91 12.50
CA VAL A 36 0.14 -7.82 12.01
C VAL A 36 0.29 -6.68 11.01
N TYR A 37 -0.59 -6.58 10.01
CA TYR A 37 -0.51 -5.51 9.01
C TYR A 37 -0.69 -4.12 9.61
N LEU A 38 -1.68 -3.94 10.49
CA LEU A 38 -1.86 -2.68 11.20
C LEU A 38 -0.66 -2.36 12.10
N GLY A 39 -0.14 -3.37 12.80
CA GLY A 39 1.07 -3.24 13.61
C GLY A 39 2.27 -2.77 12.79
N LEU A 40 2.47 -3.32 11.59
CA LEU A 40 3.54 -2.89 10.68
C LEU A 40 3.36 -1.44 10.22
N ILE A 41 2.14 -1.04 9.86
CA ILE A 41 1.85 0.34 9.41
C ILE A 41 2.12 1.34 10.55
N VAL A 42 1.68 1.03 11.77
CA VAL A 42 1.88 1.89 12.94
C VAL A 42 3.34 1.90 13.39
N ALA A 43 4.05 0.77 13.29
CA ALA A 43 5.46 0.66 13.63
C ALA A 43 6.38 1.30 12.58
N PHE A 44 5.88 1.56 11.37
CA PHE A 44 6.66 2.07 10.25
C PHE A 44 7.50 3.33 10.58
N PRO A 45 6.98 4.38 11.24
CA PRO A 45 7.78 5.57 11.58
C PRO A 45 8.97 5.24 12.49
N PHE A 46 8.79 4.26 13.39
CA PHE A 46 9.86 3.79 14.26
C PHE A 46 10.90 2.98 13.47
N VAL A 47 10.47 2.09 12.57
CA VAL A 47 11.39 1.33 11.70
C VAL A 47 12.23 2.28 10.84
N VAL A 48 11.62 3.30 10.24
CA VAL A 48 12.32 4.33 9.46
C VAL A 48 13.27 5.13 10.32
N TRP A 49 12.90 5.48 11.55
CA TRP A 49 13.79 6.17 12.48
C TRP A 49 15.06 5.35 12.75
N GLN A 50 14.92 4.04 12.95
CA GLN A 50 16.03 3.11 13.20
C GLN A 50 16.93 2.98 11.98
N PHE A 51 16.31 2.79 10.81
CA PHE A 51 17.01 2.71 9.53
C PHE A 51 17.77 4.02 9.23
N TRP A 52 17.15 5.16 9.50
CA TRP A 52 17.79 6.46 9.33
C TRP A 52 18.96 6.67 10.29
N ARG A 53 18.87 6.18 11.53
CA ARG A 53 19.98 6.22 12.49
C ARG A 53 21.20 5.44 11.99
N PHE A 54 20.98 4.35 11.27
CA PHE A 54 22.05 3.58 10.62
C PHE A 54 22.66 4.31 9.42
N ILE A 55 21.85 5.02 8.64
CA ILE A 55 22.30 5.77 7.44
C ILE A 55 22.97 7.11 7.79
N LYS A 56 22.47 7.83 8.81
CA LYS A 56 22.97 9.14 9.26
C LYS A 56 24.51 9.26 9.37
N PRO A 57 25.25 8.27 9.93
CA PRO A 57 26.72 8.35 9.98
C PRO A 57 27.40 8.30 8.61
N ALA A 58 26.75 7.75 7.58
CA ALA A 58 27.28 7.69 6.22
C ALA A 58 27.10 9.00 5.42
N LEU A 59 26.34 9.98 5.93
CA LEU A 59 26.14 11.27 5.28
C LEU A 59 27.20 12.30 5.70
N TYR A 60 27.64 13.10 4.72
CA TYR A 60 28.52 14.25 4.91
C TYR A 60 27.94 15.28 5.88
N ASP A 61 28.80 15.96 6.63
CA ASP A 61 28.39 16.85 7.73
C ASP A 61 27.45 17.99 7.29
N ASN A 62 27.61 18.51 6.05
CA ASN A 62 26.71 19.52 5.48
C ASN A 62 25.32 18.98 5.13
N GLU A 63 25.16 17.68 4.86
CA GLU A 63 23.87 17.07 4.52
C GLU A 63 23.09 16.59 5.75
N ARG A 64 23.75 16.49 6.91
CA ARG A 64 23.17 16.03 8.18
C ARG A 64 22.07 16.98 8.69
N TRP A 65 22.16 18.28 8.40
CA TRP A 65 21.13 19.26 8.76
C TRP A 65 19.83 19.06 7.97
N ARG A 66 19.92 18.94 6.63
CA ARG A 66 18.76 18.73 5.74
C ARG A 66 18.08 17.39 5.98
N SER A 67 18.85 16.44 6.50
CA SER A 67 18.45 15.08 6.85
C SER A 67 17.63 14.96 8.15
N ARG A 68 17.54 16.00 8.99
CA ARG A 68 16.75 15.94 10.23
C ARG A 68 15.24 15.76 10.00
N GLY A 69 14.71 16.27 8.89
CA GLY A 69 13.30 16.13 8.53
C GLY A 69 12.97 14.87 7.73
N ALA A 70 13.97 14.10 7.29
CA ALA A 70 13.77 13.01 6.34
C ALA A 70 12.83 11.92 6.91
N VAL A 71 13.03 11.52 8.16
CA VAL A 71 12.17 10.52 8.83
C VAL A 71 10.70 10.95 8.85
N PHE A 72 10.44 12.24 9.10
CA PHE A 72 9.08 12.79 9.10
C PHE A 72 8.45 12.73 7.70
N TYR A 73 9.17 13.17 6.66
CA TYR A 73 8.67 13.14 5.28
C TYR A 73 8.47 11.71 4.77
N ILE A 74 9.38 10.77 5.06
CA ILE A 74 9.23 9.36 4.69
C ILE A 74 8.00 8.74 5.36
N SER A 75 7.84 8.97 6.67
CA SER A 75 6.70 8.45 7.42
C SER A 75 5.38 9.03 6.91
N LEU A 76 5.35 10.34 6.63
CA LEU A 76 4.17 11.01 6.08
C LEU A 76 3.82 10.44 4.69
N LEU A 77 4.82 10.25 3.84
CA LEU A 77 4.63 9.75 2.48
C LEU A 77 4.13 8.29 2.48
N PHE A 78 4.65 7.44 3.37
CA PHE A 78 4.15 6.09 3.57
C PHE A 78 2.70 6.07 4.05
N ILE A 79 2.33 6.90 5.03
CA ILE A 79 0.94 6.98 5.52
C ILE A 79 0.01 7.43 4.39
N ILE A 80 0.40 8.44 3.61
CA ILE A 80 -0.36 8.88 2.44
C ILE A 80 -0.49 7.75 1.42
N GLY A 81 0.58 7.01 1.14
CA GLY A 81 0.57 5.87 0.22
C GLY A 81 -0.30 4.70 0.72
N ALA A 82 -0.31 4.45 2.02
CA ALA A 82 -1.16 3.44 2.65
C ALA A 82 -2.64 3.86 2.58
N LEU A 83 -2.95 5.12 2.90
CA LEU A 83 -4.31 5.67 2.74
C LEU A 83 -4.76 5.60 1.28
N PHE A 84 -3.88 5.93 0.34
CA PHE A 84 -4.14 5.80 -1.10
C PHE A 84 -4.44 4.34 -1.50
N GLY A 85 -3.62 3.40 -1.01
CA GLY A 85 -3.81 1.98 -1.26
C GLY A 85 -5.15 1.45 -0.72
N TYR A 86 -5.54 1.88 0.47
CA TYR A 86 -6.78 1.45 1.11
C TYR A 86 -8.04 2.12 0.51
N PHE A 87 -8.03 3.43 0.31
CA PHE A 87 -9.23 4.16 -0.12
C PHE A 87 -9.45 4.20 -1.64
N ILE A 88 -8.41 3.99 -2.44
CA ILE A 88 -8.50 4.12 -3.91
C ILE A 88 -8.18 2.79 -4.58
N ILE A 89 -7.00 2.21 -4.34
CA ILE A 89 -6.58 1.01 -5.06
C ILE A 89 -7.43 -0.20 -4.65
N SER A 90 -7.60 -0.45 -3.35
CA SER A 90 -8.37 -1.59 -2.86
C SER A 90 -9.81 -1.66 -3.39
N PRO A 91 -10.65 -0.60 -3.30
CA PRO A 91 -12.01 -0.66 -3.84
C PRO A 91 -12.03 -0.80 -5.36
N LEU A 92 -11.08 -0.19 -6.08
CA LEU A 92 -10.96 -0.37 -7.52
C LEU A 92 -10.63 -1.83 -7.88
N THR A 93 -9.69 -2.44 -7.16
CA THR A 93 -9.31 -3.85 -7.32
C THR A 93 -10.47 -4.79 -7.01
N ILE A 94 -11.18 -4.58 -5.90
CA ILE A 94 -12.34 -5.39 -5.51
C ILE A 94 -13.47 -5.24 -6.53
N HIS A 95 -13.73 -4.02 -7.00
CA HIS A 95 -14.75 -3.76 -8.01
C HIS A 95 -14.42 -4.44 -9.33
N PHE A 96 -13.17 -4.33 -9.78
CA PHE A 96 -12.72 -4.98 -10.99
C PHE A 96 -12.78 -6.50 -10.90
N LEU A 97 -12.21 -7.09 -9.83
CA LEU A 97 -12.18 -8.55 -9.64
C LEU A 97 -13.57 -9.15 -9.34
N GLY A 98 -14.42 -8.44 -8.61
CA GLY A 98 -15.79 -8.87 -8.30
C GLY A 98 -16.74 -8.73 -9.49
N GLY A 99 -16.52 -7.73 -10.36
CA GLY A 99 -17.27 -7.56 -11.60
C GLY A 99 -16.78 -8.44 -12.75
N TYR A 100 -15.58 -9.01 -12.64
CA TYR A 100 -15.00 -9.87 -13.68
C TYR A 100 -15.67 -11.24 -13.70
N ASN A 101 -16.48 -11.48 -14.74
CA ASN A 101 -17.18 -12.74 -14.97
C ASN A 101 -16.84 -13.24 -16.39
N VAL A 102 -16.31 -14.46 -16.48
CA VAL A 102 -15.90 -15.08 -17.76
C VAL A 102 -17.09 -15.78 -18.44
N SER A 103 -18.02 -16.34 -17.65
CA SER A 103 -19.25 -16.97 -18.13
C SER A 103 -20.28 -17.02 -17.00
N ASN A 104 -21.58 -16.95 -17.32
CA ASN A 104 -22.67 -17.04 -16.35
C ASN A 104 -22.76 -18.40 -15.65
N GLU A 105 -22.04 -19.42 -16.12
CA GLU A 105 -22.01 -20.75 -15.51
C GLU A 105 -21.00 -20.88 -14.36
N VAL A 106 -20.06 -19.93 -14.21
CA VAL A 106 -19.06 -19.95 -13.13
C VAL A 106 -19.37 -18.83 -12.15
N THR A 107 -20.06 -19.16 -11.06
CA THR A 107 -20.36 -18.19 -9.99
C THR A 107 -19.09 -17.85 -9.23
N ASN A 108 -18.70 -16.57 -9.23
CA ASN A 108 -17.55 -16.08 -8.48
C ASN A 108 -17.89 -15.98 -6.99
N GLN A 109 -17.33 -16.88 -6.17
CA GLN A 109 -17.49 -16.87 -4.70
C GLN A 109 -16.18 -16.41 -4.06
N ILE A 110 -16.20 -15.26 -3.40
CA ILE A 110 -14.99 -14.68 -2.80
C ILE A 110 -14.76 -15.27 -1.41
N ASN A 111 -13.58 -15.87 -1.21
CA ASN A 111 -13.15 -16.37 0.09
C ASN A 111 -12.66 -15.21 0.98
N LEU A 112 -13.05 -15.23 2.26
CA LEU A 112 -12.60 -14.30 3.29
C LEU A 112 -11.07 -14.23 3.38
N SER A 113 -10.40 -15.39 3.34
CA SER A 113 -8.94 -15.44 3.46
C SER A 113 -8.25 -14.71 2.30
N SER A 114 -8.78 -14.85 1.08
CA SER A 114 -8.26 -14.15 -0.10
C SER A 114 -8.48 -12.65 0.00
N TYR A 115 -9.67 -12.22 0.44
CA TYR A 115 -9.98 -10.81 0.63
C TYR A 115 -9.01 -10.14 1.63
N ILE A 116 -8.81 -10.78 2.79
CA ILE A 116 -7.95 -10.27 3.86
C ILE A 116 -6.45 -10.39 3.52
N ALA A 117 -6.05 -11.27 2.61
CA ALA A 117 -4.70 -11.26 2.09
C ALA A 117 -4.48 -10.12 1.08
N SER A 118 -5.44 -9.90 0.18
CA SER A 118 -5.31 -8.93 -0.91
C SER A 118 -5.37 -7.47 -0.43
N VAL A 119 -6.35 -7.10 0.40
CA VAL A 119 -6.57 -5.70 0.79
C VAL A 119 -5.36 -5.10 1.55
N PRO A 120 -4.86 -5.73 2.62
CA PRO A 120 -3.69 -5.23 3.34
C PRO A 120 -2.41 -5.33 2.52
N SER A 121 -2.26 -6.36 1.68
CA SER A 121 -1.09 -6.50 0.80
C SER A 121 -0.99 -5.36 -0.21
N VAL A 122 -2.09 -5.01 -0.87
CA VAL A 122 -2.15 -3.86 -1.78
C VAL A 122 -1.92 -2.55 -1.02
N THR A 123 -2.50 -2.40 0.17
CA THR A 123 -2.34 -1.22 1.02
C THR A 123 -0.87 -1.01 1.40
N LEU A 124 -0.20 -2.06 1.88
CA LEU A 124 1.21 -2.02 2.26
C LEU A 124 2.11 -1.78 1.05
N SER A 125 1.85 -2.48 -0.06
CA SER A 125 2.61 -2.31 -1.31
C SER A 125 2.51 -0.87 -1.83
N SER A 126 1.32 -0.26 -1.77
CA SER A 126 1.12 1.15 -2.13
C SER A 126 1.90 2.10 -1.21
N GLY A 127 1.89 1.86 0.10
CA GLY A 127 2.72 2.61 1.05
C GLY A 127 4.20 2.59 0.66
N LEU A 128 4.75 1.40 0.41
CA LEU A 128 6.15 1.22 0.01
C LEU A 128 6.45 1.82 -1.38
N LEU A 129 5.52 1.72 -2.33
CA LEU A 129 5.66 2.32 -3.65
C LEU A 129 5.80 3.84 -3.57
N PHE A 130 5.10 4.47 -2.63
CA PHE A 130 5.21 5.90 -2.40
C PHE A 130 6.56 6.31 -1.82
N GLU A 131 7.37 5.38 -1.29
CA GLU A 131 8.74 5.65 -0.86
C GLU A 131 9.77 5.60 -1.99
N LEU A 132 9.43 5.00 -3.15
CA LEU A 132 10.33 4.92 -4.30
C LEU A 132 10.97 6.27 -4.69
N PRO A 133 10.26 7.41 -4.71
CA PRO A 133 10.86 8.70 -5.02
C PRO A 133 11.98 9.06 -4.03
N VAL A 134 11.77 8.81 -2.73
CA VAL A 134 12.78 9.09 -1.70
C VAL A 134 13.96 8.13 -1.84
N LEU A 135 13.68 6.86 -2.10
CA LEU A 135 14.67 5.82 -2.31
C LEU A 135 15.57 6.14 -3.51
N ILE A 136 14.99 6.59 -4.63
CA ILE A 136 15.73 6.99 -5.84
C ILE A 136 16.63 8.19 -5.56
N VAL A 137 16.12 9.23 -4.89
CA VAL A 137 16.95 10.41 -4.52
C VAL A 137 18.13 9.97 -3.65
N PHE A 138 17.90 9.05 -2.71
CA PHE A 138 18.96 8.50 -1.88
C PHE A 138 19.99 7.70 -2.70
N LEU A 139 19.54 6.80 -3.57
CA LEU A 139 20.44 6.01 -4.44
C LEU A 139 21.25 6.87 -5.42
N THR A 140 20.68 7.96 -5.92
CA THR A 140 21.40 8.90 -6.78
C THR A 140 22.46 9.68 -6.02
N LYS A 141 22.18 10.07 -4.77
CA LYS A 141 23.19 10.69 -3.90
C LYS A 141 24.31 9.73 -3.50
N ALA A 142 23.98 8.45 -3.30
CA ALA A 142 24.97 7.41 -3.04
C ALA A 142 25.82 7.04 -4.26
N GLY A 143 25.52 7.58 -5.46
CA GLY A 143 26.23 7.28 -6.71
C GLY A 143 25.87 5.92 -7.34
N ILE A 144 24.92 5.17 -6.76
CA ILE A 144 24.50 3.85 -7.24
C ILE A 144 23.58 4.00 -8.47
N ALA A 145 22.65 4.96 -8.43
CA ALA A 145 21.70 5.19 -9.52
C ALA A 145 21.98 6.53 -10.22
N THR A 146 22.55 6.51 -11.42
CA THR A 146 22.76 7.73 -12.21
C THR A 146 21.48 8.16 -12.95
N PRO A 147 21.26 9.47 -13.19
CA PRO A 147 20.12 9.94 -13.98
C PRO A 147 20.06 9.33 -15.38
N MET A 148 21.23 9.01 -15.96
CA MET A 148 21.37 8.33 -17.25
C MET A 148 20.86 6.88 -17.19
N PHE A 149 21.13 6.18 -16.08
CA PHE A 149 20.61 4.82 -15.83
C PHE A 149 19.07 4.83 -15.70
N LEU A 150 18.51 5.75 -14.91
CA LEU A 150 17.04 5.87 -14.75
C LEU A 150 16.33 6.19 -16.07
N ARG A 151 16.98 6.94 -16.97
CA ARG A 151 16.42 7.28 -18.28
C ARG A 151 16.45 6.11 -19.26
N LYS A 152 17.36 5.14 -19.08
CA LYS A 152 17.46 3.93 -19.91
C LYS A 152 16.40 2.88 -19.57
N TYR A 153 15.96 2.83 -18.31
CA TYR A 153 14.98 1.87 -17.78
C TYR A 153 13.59 2.49 -17.54
N ARG A 154 13.31 3.65 -18.15
CA ARG A 154 12.01 4.33 -18.07
C ARG A 154 10.93 3.52 -18.81
#